data_AF-A0A452Y506-F1
#
_entry.id   AF-A0A452Y506-F1
#
_cell.length_a   1.000
_cell.length_b   1.000
_cell.length_c   1.000
_cell.angle_alpha   90.00
_cell.angle_beta   90.00
_cell.angle_gamma   90.00
#
_symmetry.space_group_name_H-M   'P 1'
#
loop_
_entity.id
_entity.type
_entity.pdbx_description
1 polymer ?
#
loop_
_entity_poly.entity_id
_entity_poly.type
_entity_poly.pdbx_seq_one_letter_code
_entity_poly.pdbx_strand_id
1 'polypeptide(L)' 'MLVFEYASNGTLYEHLHYGEAAQFSWLRRMKIAIGITQSLRYLHTESRPPFAISELKSNSVYVTEDFTPKADDVVY' A
#
# COMPACT_ATOMS: atom_id res chain seq x y z
N MET A 1 -16.86 11.03 -8.85
CA MET A 1 -15.46 11.42 -9.11
C MET A 1 -14.74 11.35 -7.78
N LEU A 2 -13.78 10.44 -7.62
CA LEU A 2 -12.96 10.31 -6.42
C LEU A 2 -11.60 10.94 -6.70
N VAL A 3 -11.15 11.82 -5.82
CA VAL A 3 -9.83 12.46 -5.89
C VAL A 3 -9.01 11.89 -4.76
N PHE A 4 -7.99 11.10 -5.11
CA PHE A 4 -7.07 10.50 -4.14
C PHE A 4 -5.80 11.32 -4.04
N GLU A 5 -5.17 11.28 -2.88
CA GLU A 5 -3.87 11.89 -2.66
C GLU A 5 -2.81 11.14 -3.47
N TYR A 6 -2.10 11.86 -4.35
CA TYR A 6 -1.14 11.28 -5.29
C TYR A 6 0.01 10.59 -4.56
N ALA A 7 0.28 9.34 -4.91
CA ALA A 7 1.46 8.60 -4.44
C ALA A 7 2.57 8.71 -5.48
N SER A 8 3.47 9.69 -5.29
CA SER A 8 4.50 10.07 -6.25
C SER A 8 5.62 9.05 -6.46
N ASN A 9 5.73 8.04 -5.59
CA ASN A 9 6.75 7.01 -5.67
C ASN A 9 6.31 5.75 -6.44
N GLY A 10 5.13 5.75 -7.08
CA GLY A 10 4.66 4.59 -7.86
C GLY A 10 4.24 3.40 -6.98
N THR A 11 4.25 2.21 -7.56
CA THR A 11 3.75 0.97 -6.95
C THR A 11 4.85 0.13 -6.32
N LEU A 12 4.50 -0.67 -5.31
CA LEU A 12 5.40 -1.64 -4.70
C LEU A 12 5.91 -2.65 -5.74
N TYR A 13 5.11 -2.99 -6.76
CA TYR A 13 5.55 -3.84 -7.86
C TYR A 13 6.75 -3.25 -8.61
N GLU A 14 6.70 -1.97 -8.96
CA GLU A 14 7.80 -1.28 -9.64
C GLU A 14 9.06 -1.27 -8.78
N HIS A 15 8.94 -0.98 -7.47
CA HIS A 15 10.07 -1.02 -6.54
C HIS A 15 10.70 -2.41 -6.39
N LEU A 16 9.90 -3.47 -6.48
CA LEU A 16 10.37 -4.85 -6.35
C LEU A 16 11.03 -5.40 -7.63
N HIS A 17 10.63 -4.92 -8.82
CA HIS A 17 11.03 -5.51 -10.10
C HIS A 17 11.89 -4.60 -10.99
N TYR A 18 11.71 -3.29 -10.90
CA TYR A 18 12.36 -2.31 -11.79
C TYR A 18 13.14 -1.23 -11.04
N GLY A 19 12.86 -1.02 -9.76
CA GLY A 19 13.65 -0.17 -8.89
C GLY A 19 14.99 -0.81 -8.54
N GLU A 20 15.95 0.00 -8.11
CA GLU A 20 17.09 -0.52 -7.39
C GLU A 20 16.57 -1.16 -6.09
N ALA A 21 16.38 -2.49 -6.06
CA ALA A 21 15.94 -3.22 -4.87
C ALA A 21 16.81 -2.93 -3.63
N ALA A 22 18.02 -2.39 -3.85
CA ALA A 22 18.94 -1.84 -2.85
C ALA A 22 18.37 -0.64 -2.07
N GLN A 23 17.39 0.10 -2.61
CA GLN A 23 16.75 1.24 -1.94
C GLN A 23 15.73 0.82 -0.88
N PHE A 24 15.29 -0.44 -0.87
CA PHE A 24 14.45 -0.98 0.20
C PHE A 24 15.31 -1.56 1.32
N SER A 25 15.81 -0.66 2.17
CA SER A 25 16.39 -1.07 3.45
C SER A 25 15.40 -1.91 4.25
N TRP A 26 15.90 -2.76 5.15
CA TRP A 26 15.04 -3.58 6.02
C TRP A 26 13.99 -2.72 6.75
N LEU A 27 14.39 -1.54 7.22
CA LEU A 27 13.50 -0.60 7.89
C LEU A 27 12.33 -0.16 6.99
N ARG A 28 12.59 0.17 5.72
CA ARG A 28 11.54 0.55 4.75
C ARG A 28 10.59 -0.62 4.48
N ARG A 29 11.11 -1.83 4.36
CA ARG A 29 10.29 -3.05 4.19
C ARG A 29 9.34 -3.25 5.37
N MET A 30 9.85 -3.10 6.61
CA MET A 30 9.03 -3.22 7.81
C MET A 30 7.97 -2.12 7.90
N LYS A 31 8.32 -0.87 7.57
CA LYS A 31 7.36 0.24 7.53
C LYS A 31 6.19 -0.08 6.58
N ILE A 32 6.48 -0.60 5.40
CA ILE A 32 5.48 -0.98 4.41
C ILE A 32 4.62 -2.16 4.90
N ALA A 33 5.22 -3.22 5.44
CA ALA A 33 4.46 -4.36 5.95
C ALA A 33 3.52 -3.96 7.10
N ILE A 34 3.98 -3.12 8.02
CA ILE A 34 3.17 -2.62 9.14
C ILE A 34 2.02 -1.76 8.63
N GLY A 35 2.27 -0.81 7.72
CA GLY A 35 1.21 0.04 7.18
C GLY A 35 0.12 -0.74 6.44
N ILE A 36 0.50 -1.76 5.66
CA ILE A 36 -0.46 -2.67 5.01
C ILE A 36 -1.29 -3.41 6.06
N THR A 37 -0.65 -3.96 7.09
CA THR A 37 -1.34 -4.71 8.15
C THR A 37 -2.30 -3.81 8.94
N GLN A 38 -1.91 -2.57 9.24
CA GLN A 38 -2.78 -1.59 9.90
C GLN A 38 -3.99 -1.24 9.03
N SER A 39 -3.79 -1.05 7.74
CA SER A 39 -4.87 -0.78 6.78
C SER A 39 -5.86 -1.95 6.72
N LEU A 40 -5.36 -3.18 6.60
CA LEU A 40 -6.19 -4.39 6.63
C LEU A 40 -6.96 -4.53 7.95
N ARG A 41 -6.31 -4.26 9.09
CA ARG A 41 -6.98 -4.29 10.40
C ARG A 41 -8.11 -3.28 10.47
N TYR A 42 -7.87 -2.06 9.99
CA TYR A 42 -8.89 -1.02 9.93
C TYR A 42 -10.08 -1.45 9.08
N LEU A 43 -9.84 -1.93 7.86
CA LEU A 43 -10.90 -2.38 6.96
C LEU A 43 -11.71 -3.55 7.55
N HIS A 44 -11.05 -4.50 8.19
CA HIS A 44 -11.74 -5.68 8.76
C HIS A 44 -12.48 -5.41 10.07
N THR A 45 -11.99 -4.51 10.92
CA THR A 45 -12.47 -4.41 12.31
C THR A 45 -12.99 -3.04 12.72
N GLU A 46 -12.54 -1.98 12.06
CA GLU A 46 -12.81 -0.59 12.45
C GLU A 46 -13.74 0.10 11.45
N SER A 47 -13.70 -0.28 10.16
CA SER A 47 -14.57 0.26 9.11
C SER A 47 -16.02 -0.22 9.27
N ARG A 48 -16.99 0.62 8.87
CA ARG A 48 -18.42 0.33 8.96
C ARG A 48 -19.12 0.70 7.65
N PRO A 49 -19.62 -0.29 6.88
CA PRO A 49 -19.52 -1.74 7.14
C PRO A 49 -18.07 -2.26 7.00
N PRO A 50 -17.72 -3.37 7.68
CA PRO A 50 -16.44 -4.04 7.44
C PRO A 50 -16.25 -4.38 5.97
N PHE A 51 -15.04 -4.20 5.46
CA PHE A 51 -14.70 -4.44 4.07
C PHE A 51 -13.53 -5.42 3.96
N ALA A 52 -13.66 -6.43 3.11
CA ALA A 52 -12.59 -7.37 2.81
C ALA A 52 -11.95 -7.01 1.47
N ILE A 53 -10.63 -6.83 1.47
CA ILE A 53 -9.86 -6.70 0.23
C ILE A 53 -9.84 -8.06 -0.46
N SER A 54 -10.42 -8.14 -1.66
CA SER A 54 -10.49 -9.39 -2.44
C SER A 54 -9.11 -9.86 -2.89
N GLU A 55 -8.27 -8.93 -3.35
CA GLU A 55 -6.95 -9.22 -3.89
C GLU A 55 -5.95 -8.16 -3.42
N LEU A 56 -4.94 -8.57 -2.66
CA LEU A 56 -3.82 -7.72 -2.30
C LEU A 56 -2.61 -8.10 -3.15
N LYS A 57 -2.23 -7.22 -4.09
CA LYS A 57 -1.10 -7.43 -5.01
C LYS A 57 -0.12 -6.27 -4.90
N SER A 58 1.15 -6.51 -5.22
CA SER A 58 2.18 -5.46 -5.14
C SER A 58 1.93 -4.30 -6.12
N ASN A 59 1.20 -4.52 -7.21
CA ASN A 59 0.83 -3.46 -8.16
C ASN A 59 -0.40 -2.64 -7.71
N SER A 60 -1.13 -3.09 -6.68
CA SER A 60 -2.25 -2.35 -6.08
C SER A 60 -1.84 -1.62 -4.79
N VAL A 61 -0.57 -1.69 -4.40
CA VAL A 61 0.00 -0.97 -3.27
C VAL A 61 0.88 0.14 -3.82
N TYR A 62 0.41 1.38 -3.70
CA TYR A 62 1.21 2.56 -3.95
C TYR A 62 2.10 2.88 -2.76
N VAL A 63 3.22 3.53 -3.03
CA VAL A 63 4.19 3.95 -2.03
C VAL A 63 4.33 5.46 -2.14
N THR A 64 4.26 6.15 -1.01
CA THR A 64 4.52 7.60 -0.92
C THR A 64 6.03 7.88 -0.88
N GLU A 65 6.41 9.16 -0.94
CA GLU A 65 7.82 9.60 -0.85
C GLU A 65 8.53 9.11 0.42
N ASP A 66 7.80 9.02 1.52
CA ASP A 66 8.30 8.57 2.82
C ASP A 66 8.22 7.04 3.01
N PHE A 67 7.94 6.28 1.95
CA PHE A 67 7.77 4.81 1.99
C PHE A 67 6.62 4.35 2.89
N THR A 68 5.52 5.12 2.92
CA THR A 68 4.27 4.69 3.55
C THR A 68 3.40 4.01 2.47
N PRO A 69 2.84 2.82 2.75
CA PRO A 69 2.00 2.12 1.79
C PRO A 69 0.60 2.75 1.74
N LYS A 70 0.04 2.83 0.54
CA LYS A 70 -1.36 3.17 0.29
C LYS A 70 -1.94 2.09 -0.61
N ALA A 71 -2.95 1.37 -0.12
CA ALA A 71 -3.73 0.52 -1.01
C ALA A 71 -4.59 1.43 -1.89
N ASP A 72 -4.62 1.19 -3.19
CA ASP A 72 -5.68 1.76 -4.02
C ASP A 72 -6.99 1.13 -3.52
N ASP A 73 -7.98 1.95 -3.18
CA ASP A 73 -9.28 1.47 -2.72
C ASP A 73 -9.81 0.51 -3.79
N VAL A 74 -9.98 -0.76 -3.41
CA VAL A 74 -10.55 -1.77 -4.31
C VAL A 74 -11.91 -1.27 -4.73
N VAL A 75 -11.99 -0.93 -6.02
CA VAL A 75 -13.18 -0.38 -6.67
C VAL A 75 -14.42 -1.22 -6.32
N TYR A 76 -15.50 -0.52 -5.96
CA TYR A 76 -16.85 -1.00 -5.62
C TYR A 76 -17.32 -2.25 -6.34
#